data_AF-A0A931TFT9-F1
#
_entry.id   AF-A0A931TFT9-F1
#
_cell.length_a   1.000
_cell.length_b   1.000
_cell.length_c   1.000
_cell.angle_alpha   90.00
_cell.angle_beta   90.00
_cell.angle_gamma   90.00
#
_symmetry.space_group_name_H-M   'P 1'
#
loop_
_entity.id
_entity.type
_entity.pdbx_description
1 polymer ?
#
loop_
_entity_poly.entity_id
_entity_poly.type
_entity_poly.pdbx_seq_one_letter_code
_entity_poly.pdbx_strand_id
1 'polypeptide(L)' 'MLTQALDAAASLDTLSERGRVVPEFNQPTVRKLFVQRYRLLYEVTPSEIQILAFVHGARDLTRLPLDR' A
#
# COMPACT_ATOMS: atom_id res chain seq x y z
N MET A 1 -3.36 -0.36 -16.20
CA MET A 1 -2.39 -0.17 -15.10
C MET A 1 -2.74 1.04 -14.25
N LEU A 2 -2.73 2.27 -14.79
CA LEU A 2 -3.08 3.47 -14.01
C LEU A 2 -4.50 3.42 -13.42
N THR A 3 -5.51 3.13 -14.25
CA THR A 3 -6.91 3.02 -13.81
C THR A 3 -7.09 2.01 -12.68
N GLN A 4 -6.52 0.81 -12.82
CA GLN A 4 -6.59 -0.22 -11.77
C GLN A 4 -5.92 0.20 -10.46
N ALA A 5 -4.86 1.01 -10.51
CA ALA A 5 -4.23 1.55 -9.31
C ALA A 5 -5.13 2.60 -8.65
N LEU A 6 -5.77 3.47 -9.44
CA LEU A 6 -6.73 4.47 -8.97
C LEU A 6 -7.97 3.80 -8.37
N ASP A 7 -8.54 2.80 -9.04
CA ASP A 7 -9.70 2.03 -8.56
C ASP A 7 -9.36 1.32 -7.24
N ALA A 8 -8.16 0.72 -7.16
CA ALA A 8 -7.69 0.08 -5.94
C ALA A 8 -7.53 1.09 -4.80
N ALA A 9 -6.98 2.28 -5.05
CA ALA A 9 -6.84 3.34 -4.07
C ALA A 9 -8.20 3.89 -3.62
N ALA A 10 -9.11 4.18 -4.54
CA ALA A 10 -10.45 4.69 -4.25
C ALA A 10 -11.26 3.73 -3.37
N SER A 11 -11.15 2.41 -3.60
CA SER A 11 -11.83 1.42 -2.78
C SER A 11 -11.34 1.34 -1.32
N LEU A 12 -10.21 1.97 -0.97
CA LEU A 12 -9.72 1.99 0.41
C LEU A 12 -10.59 2.85 1.33
N ASP A 13 -11.44 3.72 0.79
CA ASP A 13 -12.43 4.49 1.55
C ASP A 13 -13.40 3.59 2.33
N THR A 14 -13.75 2.42 1.76
CA THR A 14 -14.69 1.48 2.38
C THR A 14 -14.03 0.18 2.85
N LEU A 15 -12.87 -0.17 2.28
CA LEU A 15 -12.19 -1.45 2.54
C LEU A 15 -10.71 -1.25 2.93
N SER A 16 -10.42 -0.25 3.74
CA SER A 16 -9.07 0.10 4.18
C SER A 16 -8.29 -1.08 4.78
N GLU A 17 -8.95 -1.97 5.51
CA GLU A 17 -8.32 -3.11 6.18
C GLU A 17 -8.08 -4.33 5.27
N ARG A 18 -8.52 -4.32 4.00
CA ARG A 18 -8.41 -5.52 3.13
C ARG A 18 -6.98 -5.84 2.68
N GLY A 19 -6.09 -4.86 2.74
CA GLY A 19 -4.69 -5.04 2.38
C GLY A 19 -3.95 -5.92 3.37
N ARG A 20 -2.88 -6.55 2.90
CA ARG A 20 -2.02 -7.40 3.76
C ARG A 20 -1.04 -6.52 4.51
N VAL A 21 -0.83 -6.79 5.79
CA VAL A 21 0.25 -6.17 6.57
C VAL A 21 1.59 -6.42 5.88
N VAL A 22 2.46 -5.40 5.89
CA VAL A 22 3.79 -5.45 5.30
C VAL A 22 4.81 -5.63 6.43
N PRO A 23 5.20 -6.88 6.76
CA PRO A 23 6.06 -7.14 7.93
C PRO A 23 7.42 -6.45 7.84
N GLU A 24 7.90 -6.14 6.64
CA GLU A 24 9.16 -5.44 6.41
C GLU A 24 9.22 -4.03 7.05
N PHE A 25 8.08 -3.39 7.30
CA PHE A 25 8.02 -2.06 7.95
C PHE A 25 7.79 -2.12 9.47
N ASN A 26 7.57 -3.31 10.05
CA ASN A 26 7.26 -3.52 11.47
C ASN A 26 6.14 -2.61 12.02
N GLN A 27 5.21 -2.21 11.16
CA GLN A 27 4.09 -1.33 11.47
C GLN A 27 2.79 -2.00 11.00
N PRO A 28 1.88 -2.43 11.90
CA PRO A 28 0.67 -3.16 11.51
C PRO A 28 -0.32 -2.29 10.72
N THR A 29 -0.19 -0.96 10.82
CA THR A 29 -0.98 0.03 10.06
C THR A 29 -0.55 0.09 8.59
N VAL A 30 0.68 -0.33 8.26
CA VAL A 30 1.21 -0.32 6.90
C VAL A 30 0.80 -1.60 6.17
N ARG A 31 0.08 -1.42 5.07
CA ARG A 31 -0.56 -2.49 4.30
C ARG A 31 -0.22 -2.38 2.82
N LYS A 32 -0.41 -3.50 2.11
CA LYS A 32 -0.27 -3.57 0.66
C LYS A 32 -1.47 -4.21 -0.02
N LEU A 33 -1.82 -3.67 -1.19
CA LEU A 33 -2.64 -4.32 -2.20
C LEU A 33 -1.76 -4.77 -3.37
N PHE A 34 -2.10 -5.93 -3.95
CA PHE A 34 -1.53 -6.34 -5.22
C PHE A 34 -2.39 -5.78 -6.36
N VAL A 35 -1.77 -5.00 -7.24
CA VAL A 35 -2.38 -4.49 -8.46
C VAL A 35 -1.57 -5.04 -9.62
N GLN A 36 -2.00 -6.19 -10.15
CA GLN A 36 -1.23 -6.96 -11.13
C GLN A 36 0.19 -7.26 -10.64
N ARG A 37 1.22 -6.81 -11.38
CA ARG A 37 2.64 -6.97 -11.03
C ARG A 37 3.16 -5.89 -10.08
N TYR A 38 2.31 -5.01 -9.57
CA TYR A 38 2.67 -3.91 -8.68
C TYR A 38 2.06 -4.09 -7.30
N ARG A 39 2.66 -3.42 -6.32
CA ARG A 39 2.17 -3.31 -4.95
C ARG A 39 1.84 -1.84 -4.70
N LEU A 40 0.62 -1.58 -4.25
CA LEU A 40 0.20 -0.30 -3.71
C LEU A 40 0.35 -0.38 -2.20
N LEU A 41 1.33 0.34 -1.65
CA LEU A 41 1.58 0.45 -0.22
C LEU A 41 0.80 1.64 0.30
N TYR A 42 0.15 1.45 1.44
CA TYR A 42 -0.62 2.48 2.10
C TYR A 42 -0.60 2.27 3.61
N GLU A 43 -0.91 3.32 4.35
CA GLU A 43 -1.13 3.25 5.79
C GLU A 43 -2.57 3.60 6.13
N VAL A 44 -3.14 2.85 7.09
CA VAL A 44 -4.39 3.20 7.74
C VAL A 44 -4.08 4.00 9.01
N THR A 45 -4.49 5.27 9.04
CA THR A 45 -4.43 6.12 10.24
C THR A 45 -5.84 6.36 10.78
N PRO A 46 -6.01 6.89 12.01
CA PRO A 46 -7.34 7.21 12.54
C PRO A 46 -8.14 8.24 11.72
N SER A 47 -7.46 9.10 10.96
CA SER A 47 -8.09 10.19 10.21
C SER A 47 -8.16 9.96 8.72
N GLU A 48 -7.25 9.16 8.15
CA GLU A 48 -7.13 9.00 6.70
C GLU A 48 -6.37 7.74 6.28
N ILE A 49 -6.42 7.47 4.97
CA ILE A 49 -5.59 6.48 4.30
C ILE A 49 -4.49 7.21 3.52
N GLN A 50 -3.24 6.97 3.89
CA GLN A 50 -2.09 7.56 3.20
C GLN A 50 -1.52 6.58 2.17
N ILE A 51 -1.50 6.93 0.89
CA ILE A 51 -0.82 6.13 -0.13
C ILE A 51 0.68 6.42 -0.04
N LEU A 52 1.48 5.41 0.30
CA LEU A 52 2.91 5.55 0.54
C LEU A 52 3.72 5.37 -0.74
N ALA A 53 3.39 4.34 -1.53
CA ALA A 53 4.15 4.01 -2.73
C ALA A 53 3.37 3.13 -3.69
N PHE A 54 3.70 3.22 -4.99
CA PHE A 54 3.27 2.27 -6.00
C PHE A 54 4.47 1.67 -6.72
N VAL A 55 4.80 0.42 -6.41
CA VAL A 55 6.11 -0.17 -6.75
C VAL A 55 5.96 -1.52 -7.43
N HIS A 56 6.84 -1.83 -8.38
CA HIS A 56 6.83 -3.15 -9.02
C HIS A 56 7.08 -4.26 -7.99
N GLY A 57 6.42 -5.40 -8.14
CA GLY A 57 6.42 -6.54 -7.24
C GLY A 57 7.80 -7.18 -7.04
N ALA A 58 8.66 -7.06 -8.06
CA ALA A 58 10.04 -7.55 -8.01
C ALA A 58 11.02 -6.64 -7.24
N ARG A 59 10.60 -5.44 -6.78
CA ARG A 59 11.49 -4.58 -5.98
C ARG A 59 11.60 -5.06 -4.54
N ASP A 60 12.74 -4.86 -3.94
CA ASP A 60 12.91 -5.06 -2.50
C ASP A 60 12.27 -3.90 -1.74
N LEU A 61 11.36 -4.20 -0.81
CA LEU A 61 10.66 -3.18 -0.01
C LEU A 61 11.56 -2.58 1.07
N THR A 62 12.57 -3.32 1.54
CA THR A 62 13.51 -2.85 2.56
C THR A 62 14.41 -1.74 2.05
N ARG A 63 14.45 -1.53 0.73
CA ARG A 63 15.21 -0.49 0.05
C ARG A 63 14.37 0.73 -0.32
N LEU A 64 13.09 0.76 0.05
CA LEU A 64 12.26 1.93 -0.20
C LEU A 64 12.59 3.00 0.84
N PRO A 65 12.87 4.25 0.42
CA PRO A 65 13.05 5.38 1.34
C PRO A 65 11.68 5.83 1.83
N LEU A 66 11.00 4.96 2.58
CA LEU A 66 9.83 5.31 3.36
C LEU A 66 10.32 5.69 4.74
N ASP A 67 11.02 6.81 4.79
CA ASP A 67 11.57 7.37 6.02
C ASP A 67 10.37 7.85 6.87
N ARG A 68 10.12 7.18 7.99
CA ARG A 68 9.21 7.64 9.04
C ARG A 68 9.84 7.45 10.40
#